data_AF-A0A369UH24-F1
#
_entry.id   AF-A0A369UH24-F1
#
_cell.length_a   1.000
_cell.length_b   1.000
_cell.length_c   1.000
_cell.angle_alpha   90.00
_cell.angle_beta   90.00
_cell.angle_gamma   90.00
#
_symmetry.space_group_name_H-M   'P 1'
#
loop_
_entity.id
_entity.type
_entity.pdbx_description
1 polymer ?
#
loop_
_entity_poly.entity_id
_entity_poly.type
_entity_poly.pdbx_seq_one_letter_code
_entity_poly.pdbx_strand_id
1 'polypeptide(L)'
;MTEVNTMREDLKERLFRFLLPIQTERYVDHRAFEDVISRADDAARLLKSYELVPKALLNDLHATSKVLRAEALHIKSETGAMLKMAERLEYVFDLILLGESLEDRIPGVPRII
;
A
#
# COMPACT_ATOMS: atom_id res chain seq x y z
N MET A 1 8.86 -13.50 -14.21
CA MET A 1 9.74 -13.25 -13.05
C MET A 1 10.44 -11.89 -13.12
N THR A 2 11.01 -11.47 -14.26
CA THR A 2 11.67 -10.15 -14.37
C THR A 2 10.72 -8.97 -14.14
N GLU A 3 9.51 -9.02 -14.72
CA GLU A 3 8.50 -7.96 -14.59
C GLU A 3 8.02 -7.76 -13.15
N VAL A 4 7.72 -8.85 -12.44
CA VAL A 4 7.33 -8.82 -11.02
C VAL A 4 8.44 -8.24 -10.15
N ASN A 5 9.71 -8.54 -10.44
CA ASN A 5 10.84 -7.96 -9.72
C ASN A 5 10.99 -6.46 -10.00
N THR A 6 10.86 -6.03 -11.25
CA THR A 6 10.91 -4.60 -11.62
C THR A 6 9.78 -3.83 -10.94
N MET A 7 8.57 -4.37 -10.97
CA MET A 7 7.42 -3.81 -10.27
C MET A 7 7.71 -3.72 -8.77
N ARG A 8 8.23 -4.78 -8.15
CA ARG A 8 8.58 -4.81 -6.72
C ARG A 8 9.55 -3.71 -6.34
N GLU A 9 10.65 -3.54 -7.06
CA GLU A 9 11.62 -2.50 -6.77
C GLU A 9 11.04 -1.09 -6.95
N ASP A 10 10.22 -0.87 -7.98
CA ASP A 10 9.54 0.43 -8.17
C ASP A 10 8.55 0.75 -7.03
N LEU A 11 7.74 -0.21 -6.59
CA LEU A 11 6.85 0.00 -5.44
C LEU A 11 7.65 0.27 -4.16
N LYS A 12 8.71 -0.49 -3.92
CA LYS A 12 9.59 -0.28 -2.77
C LYS A 12 10.21 1.13 -2.76
N GLU A 13 10.67 1.60 -3.92
CA GLU A 13 11.21 2.96 -4.06
C GLU A 13 10.16 4.02 -3.74
N ARG A 14 8.92 3.85 -4.23
CA ARG A 14 7.81 4.78 -3.94
C ARG A 14 7.44 4.78 -2.46
N LEU A 15 7.36 3.61 -1.82
CA LEU A 15 7.11 3.49 -0.38
C LEU A 15 8.20 4.22 0.42
N PHE A 16 9.46 4.02 0.06
CA PHE A 16 10.58 4.71 0.70
C PHE A 16 10.48 6.24 0.55
N ARG A 17 10.24 6.72 -0.67
CA ARG A 17 10.07 8.16 -0.95
C ARG A 17 8.89 8.77 -0.19
N PHE A 18 7.81 8.03 -0.02
CA PHE A 18 6.65 8.46 0.75
C PHE A 18 6.93 8.50 2.27
N LEU A 19 7.59 7.48 2.82
CA LEU A 19 7.85 7.39 4.26
C LEU A 19 8.95 8.35 4.74
N LEU A 20 9.93 8.65 3.89
CA LEU A 20 11.09 9.44 4.29
C LEU A 20 10.69 10.82 4.89
N PRO A 21 9.87 11.67 4.21
CA PRO A 21 9.43 12.95 4.77
C PRO A 21 8.59 12.83 6.05
N ILE A 22 7.82 11.74 6.20
CA ILE A 22 7.01 11.50 7.41
C ILE A 22 7.92 11.30 8.62
N GLN A 23 9.02 10.55 8.43
CA GLN A 23 9.95 10.20 9.50
C GLN A 23 10.93 11.34 9.81
N THR A 24 11.38 12.10 8.80
CA THR A 24 12.39 13.16 8.96
C THR A 24 11.78 14.53 9.23
N GLU A 25 10.73 14.89 8.50
CA GLU A 25 10.17 16.24 8.45
C GLU A 25 8.80 16.36 9.11
N ARG A 26 8.20 15.23 9.52
CA ARG A 26 6.83 15.16 10.05
C ARG A 26 5.79 15.70 9.08
N TYR A 27 6.09 15.58 7.78
CA TYR A 27 5.25 16.03 6.69
C TYR A 27 4.64 14.83 5.96
N VAL A 28 3.34 14.91 5.68
CA VAL A 28 2.59 13.87 4.96
C VAL A 28 2.29 14.35 3.55
N ASP A 29 2.93 13.74 2.56
CA ASP A 29 2.64 13.99 1.15
C ASP A 29 1.52 13.06 0.66
N HIS A 30 0.32 13.62 0.56
CA HIS A 30 -0.87 12.91 0.09
C HIS A 30 -0.76 12.48 -1.38
N ARG A 31 -0.03 13.21 -2.23
CA ARG A 31 0.16 12.83 -3.64
C ARG A 31 1.10 11.65 -3.76
N ALA A 32 2.20 11.66 -3.02
CA ALA A 32 3.11 10.52 -2.95
C ALA A 32 2.39 9.26 -2.45
N PHE A 33 1.42 9.41 -1.53
CA PHE A 33 0.59 8.29 -1.09
C PHE A 33 -0.33 7.75 -2.20
N GLU A 34 -1.00 8.61 -2.98
CA GLU A 34 -1.83 8.15 -4.10
C GLU A 34 -0.99 7.41 -5.16
N ASP A 35 0.24 7.87 -5.41
CA ASP A 35 1.18 7.19 -6.30
C ASP A 35 1.57 5.80 -5.78
N VAL A 36 1.74 5.64 -4.46
CA VAL A 36 1.96 4.34 -3.82
C VAL A 36 0.75 3.43 -4.02
N ILE A 37 -0.46 3.92 -3.78
CA ILE A 37 -1.68 3.12 -3.94
C ILE A 37 -1.89 2.70 -5.39
N SER A 38 -1.72 3.62 -6.33
CA SER A 38 -1.83 3.31 -7.76
C SER A 38 -0.84 2.22 -8.14
N ARG A 39 0.38 2.26 -7.61
CA ARG A 39 1.40 1.26 -7.93
C ARG A 39 1.17 -0.08 -7.22
N ALA A 40 0.65 -0.06 -6.00
CA ALA A 40 0.26 -1.27 -5.29
C ALA A 40 -0.91 -1.97 -6.00
N ASP A 41 -1.83 -1.21 -6.59
CA ASP A 41 -2.94 -1.75 -7.40
C ASP A 41 -2.47 -2.31 -8.76
N ASP A 42 -1.48 -1.68 -9.42
CA ASP A 42 -0.79 -2.30 -10.57
C ASP A 42 -0.20 -3.66 -10.21
N ALA A 43 0.43 -3.74 -9.02
CA ALA A 43 0.99 -4.99 -8.52
C ALA A 43 -0.10 -6.04 -8.30
N ALA A 44 -1.22 -5.64 -7.71
CA ALA A 44 -2.38 -6.50 -7.51
C ALA A 44 -2.90 -7.05 -8.85
N ARG A 45 -3.08 -6.19 -9.87
CA ARG A 45 -3.46 -6.62 -11.23
C ARG A 45 -2.49 -7.63 -11.83
N LEU A 46 -1.18 -7.36 -11.74
CA LEU A 46 -0.15 -8.25 -12.28
C LEU A 46 -0.18 -9.62 -11.58
N LEU A 47 -0.29 -9.60 -10.25
CA LEU A 47 -0.21 -10.80 -9.40
C LEU A 47 -1.43 -11.70 -9.48
N LYS A 48 -2.61 -11.23 -9.95
CA LYS A 48 -3.81 -12.10 -10.14
C LYS A 48 -3.54 -13.36 -10.96
N SER A 49 -2.62 -13.26 -11.93
CA SER A 49 -2.27 -14.37 -12.82
C SER A 49 -1.26 -15.34 -12.23
N TYR A 50 -0.79 -15.11 -11.00
CA TYR A 50 0.23 -15.90 -10.32
C TYR A 50 -0.34 -16.56 -9.07
N GLU A 51 -0.02 -17.85 -8.90
CA GLU A 51 -0.39 -18.60 -7.69
C GLU A 51 0.44 -18.18 -6.45
N LEU A 52 1.64 -17.62 -6.66
CA LEU A 52 2.57 -17.25 -5.60
C LEU A 52 2.84 -15.75 -5.61
N VAL A 53 2.75 -15.13 -4.43
CA VAL A 53 3.05 -13.71 -4.22
C VAL A 53 4.44 -13.55 -3.57
N PRO A 54 5.28 -12.59 -4.03
CA PRO A 54 6.55 -12.30 -3.39
C PRO A 54 6.38 -11.78 -1.96
N LYS A 55 6.91 -12.52 -0.97
CA LYS A 55 6.84 -12.14 0.45
C LYS A 55 7.42 -10.76 0.75
N ALA A 56 8.46 -10.35 0.04
CA ALA A 56 9.08 -9.03 0.21
C ALA A 56 8.10 -7.90 -0.10
N LEU A 57 7.31 -8.04 -1.17
CA LEU A 57 6.29 -7.05 -1.53
C LEU A 57 5.21 -6.93 -0.46
N LEU A 58 4.71 -8.07 0.03
CA LEU A 58 3.73 -8.13 1.11
C LEU A 58 4.27 -7.49 2.40
N ASN A 59 5.53 -7.78 2.74
CA ASN A 59 6.19 -7.18 3.89
C ASN A 59 6.34 -5.66 3.75
N ASP A 60 6.72 -5.17 2.58
CA ASP A 60 6.90 -3.72 2.35
C ASP A 60 5.57 -2.96 2.54
N LEU A 61 4.46 -3.50 2.02
CA LEU A 61 3.11 -2.94 2.23
C LEU A 61 2.69 -2.99 3.71
N HIS A 62 2.87 -4.15 4.35
CA HIS A 62 2.49 -4.35 5.75
C HIS A 62 3.30 -3.43 6.68
N ALA A 63 4.62 -3.38 6.51
CA ALA A 63 5.51 -2.53 7.30
C ALA A 63 5.15 -1.05 7.14
N THR A 64 4.86 -0.59 5.92
CA THR A 64 4.46 0.79 5.67
C THR A 64 3.16 1.15 6.40
N SER A 65 2.16 0.26 6.38
CA SER A 65 0.92 0.46 7.15
C SER A 65 1.18 0.55 8.65
N LYS A 66 2.09 -0.27 9.20
CA LYS A 66 2.49 -0.19 10.60
C LYS A 66 3.21 1.11 10.94
N VAL A 67 4.12 1.58 10.07
CA VAL A 67 4.82 2.85 10.24
C VAL A 67 3.81 4.01 10.28
N LEU A 68 2.84 4.04 9.35
CA LEU A 68 1.82 5.08 9.34
C LEU A 68 1.03 5.14 10.66
N ARG A 69 0.64 3.99 11.21
CA ARG A 69 -0.06 3.95 12.50
C ARG A 69 0.79 4.42 13.66
N ALA A 70 2.07 4.04 13.68
CA ALA A 70 3.00 4.47 14.71
C ALA A 70 3.21 5.99 14.66
N GLU A 71 3.46 6.53 13.46
CA GLU A 71 3.73 7.96 13.26
C GLU A 71 2.49 8.84 13.43
N ALA A 72 1.28 8.30 13.18
CA ALA A 72 0.01 9.00 13.41
C ALA A 72 -0.17 9.47 14.86
N LEU A 73 0.44 8.78 15.83
CA LEU A 73 0.42 9.16 17.25
C LEU A 73 1.23 10.43 17.53
N HIS A 74 2.19 10.75 16.66
CA HIS A 74 3.14 11.83 16.82
C HIS A 74 2.81 13.05 15.94
N ILE A 75 2.12 12.85 14.81
CA ILE A 75 1.71 13.92 13.89
C ILE A 75 0.21 14.22 14.07
N LYS A 76 -0.13 14.94 15.14
CA LYS A 76 -1.52 15.16 15.58
C LYS A 76 -2.44 15.81 14.52
N SER A 77 -1.89 16.66 13.65
CA SER A 77 -2.67 17.30 12.59
C SER A 77 -3.11 16.34 11.50
N GLU A 78 -2.39 15.23 11.31
CA GLU A 78 -2.60 14.27 10.22
C GLU A 78 -3.05 12.89 10.71
N THR A 79 -3.24 12.69 12.03
CA THR A 79 -3.59 11.38 12.61
C THR A 79 -4.72 10.69 11.87
N GLY A 80 -5.83 11.39 11.61
CA GLY A 80 -6.98 10.81 10.91
C GLY A 80 -6.68 10.44 9.46
N ALA A 81 -5.86 11.21 8.76
CA ALA A 81 -5.44 10.91 7.39
C ALA A 81 -4.50 9.71 7.36
N MET A 82 -3.49 9.69 8.23
CA MET A 82 -2.51 8.61 8.30
C MET A 82 -3.14 7.26 8.66
N LEU A 83 -4.13 7.25 9.56
CA LEU A 83 -4.89 6.03 9.86
C LEU A 83 -5.67 5.53 8.64
N LYS A 84 -6.35 6.42 7.91
CA LYS A 84 -7.03 6.06 6.65
C LYS A 84 -6.08 5.57 5.57
N MET A 85 -4.88 6.16 5.48
CA MET A 85 -3.83 5.71 4.57
C MET A 85 -3.36 4.29 4.94
N ALA A 86 -3.16 4.02 6.23
CA ALA A 86 -2.77 2.69 6.72
C ALA A 86 -3.85 1.63 6.43
N GLU A 87 -5.13 1.97 6.62
CA GLU A 87 -6.28 1.12 6.27
C GLU A 87 -6.34 0.85 4.76
N ARG A 88 -6.11 1.86 3.93
CA ARG A 88 -6.13 1.72 2.48
C ARG A 88 -4.97 0.87 1.96
N LEU A 89 -3.79 0.95 2.57
CA LEU A 89 -2.67 0.05 2.27
C LEU A 89 -2.97 -1.39 2.66
N GLU A 90 -3.56 -1.62 3.83
CA GLU A 90 -3.97 -2.96 4.25
C GLU A 90 -5.05 -3.53 3.34
N TYR A 91 -6.00 -2.71 2.91
CA TYR A 91 -7.00 -3.13 1.96
C TYR A 91 -6.37 -3.63 0.65
N VAL A 92 -5.39 -2.92 0.08
CA VAL A 92 -4.69 -3.39 -1.13
C VAL A 92 -3.87 -4.65 -0.85
N PHE A 93 -3.23 -4.75 0.32
CA PHE A 93 -2.55 -5.97 0.76
C PHE A 93 -3.48 -7.18 0.79
N ASP A 94 -4.69 -7.03 1.35
CA ASP A 94 -5.68 -8.09 1.43
C ASP A 94 -6.18 -8.49 0.03
N LEU A 95 -6.39 -7.53 -0.87
CA LEU A 95 -6.74 -7.80 -2.27
C LEU A 95 -5.69 -8.64 -2.98
N ILE A 96 -4.41 -8.31 -2.80
CA ILE A 96 -3.31 -9.10 -3.39
C ILE A 96 -3.35 -10.54 -2.89
N LEU A 97 -3.63 -10.77 -1.61
CA LEU A 97 -3.76 -12.12 -1.06
C LEU A 97 -4.96 -12.88 -1.61
N LEU A 98 -6.05 -12.19 -1.90
CA LEU A 98 -7.26 -12.76 -2.50
C LEU A 98 -7.16 -12.96 -4.02
N GLY A 99 -6.08 -12.50 -4.65
CA GLY A 99 -5.94 -12.52 -6.11
C GLY A 99 -6.84 -11.49 -6.82
N GLU A 100 -7.15 -10.39 -6.13
CA GLU A 100 -8.02 -9.31 -6.61
C GLU A 100 -7.25 -7.98 -6.76
N SER A 101 -7.89 -6.97 -7.36
CA SER A 101 -7.43 -5.58 -7.42
C SER A 101 -8.56 -4.60 -7.11
N LEU A 102 -8.25 -3.31 -7.01
CA LEU A 102 -9.24 -2.28 -6.66
C LEU A 102 -10.42 -2.21 -7.65
N GLU A 103 -10.20 -2.62 -8.90
CA GLU A 103 -11.20 -2.66 -9.98
C GLU A 103 -12.23 -3.79 -9.79
N ASP A 104 -11.89 -4.87 -9.08
CA ASP A 104 -12.82 -5.99 -8.84
C ASP A 104 -13.87 -5.63 -7.78
N ARG A 105 -13.77 -4.44 -7.19
CA ARG A 105 -14.75 -3.96 -6.24
C ARG A 105 -16.04 -3.56 -6.97
N ILE A 106 -17.11 -4.27 -6.67
CA ILE A 106 -18.47 -3.86 -7.04
C ILE A 106 -19.03 -2.93 -5.93
N PRO A 107 -19.28 -1.63 -6.21
CA PRO A 107 -19.86 -0.73 -5.22
C PRO A 107 -21.23 -1.21 -4.73
N GLY A 108 -21.47 -1.13 -3.42
CA GLY A 108 -22.77 -1.48 -2.81
C GLY A 108 -22.98 -2.96 -2.53
N VAL A 109 -22.05 -3.84 -2.91
CA VAL A 109 -22.10 -5.27 -2.57
C VAL A 109 -21.17 -5.52 -1.37
N PRO A 110 -21.69 -5.99 -0.22
CA PRO A 110 -20.86 -6.41 0.90
C PRO A 110 -19.93 -7.55 0.48
N ARG A 111 -18.66 -7.46 0.85
CA ARG A 111 -17.71 -8.56 0.70
C ARG A 111 -17.77 -9.44 1.93
N ILE A 112 -18.05 -10.72 1.74
CA ILE A 112 -17.92 -11.74 2.78
C ILE A 112 -16.50 -12.28 2.65
N ILE A 113 -15.67 -11.98 3.64
CA ILE A 113 -14.27 -12.41 3.75
C ILE A 113 -14.22 -13.59 4.71
#